data_AF-A0A951ETL1-F1
#
_entry.id   AF-A0A951ETL1-F1
#
_cell.length_a   1.000
_cell.length_b   1.000
_cell.length_c   1.000
_cell.angle_alpha   90.00
_cell.angle_beta   90.00
_cell.angle_gamma   90.00
#
_symmetry.space_group_name_H-M   'P 1'
#
loop_
_entity.id
_entity.type
_entity.pdbx_description
1 polymer ?
#
loop_
_entity_poly.entity_id
_entity_poly.type
_entity_poly.pdbx_seq_one_letter_code
_entity_poly.pdbx_strand_id
1 'polypeptide(L)' 'AGKMKLVGQHLTLPEKTPIANLHLTLLQKVGLERDHFGDSTGTIAGV' A
#
# COMPACT_ATOMS: atom_id res chain seq x y z
N ALA A 1 7.99 -6.91 -17.37
CA ALA A 1 7.58 -5.56 -16.91
C ALA A 1 6.35 -5.70 -16.02
N GLY A 2 6.54 -5.61 -14.70
CA GLY A 2 5.48 -5.80 -13.71
C GLY A 2 4.50 -4.62 -13.73
N LYS A 3 3.22 -4.90 -13.96
CA LYS A 3 2.17 -3.88 -14.04
C LYS A 3 1.91 -3.37 -12.62
N MET A 4 2.37 -2.16 -12.30
CA MET A 4 2.04 -1.50 -11.04
C MET A 4 0.55 -1.12 -11.01
N LYS A 5 -0.28 -1.98 -10.42
CA LYS A 5 -1.74 -1.85 -10.36
C LYS A 5 -2.27 -0.75 -9.41
N LEU A 6 -1.42 0.11 -8.84
CA LEU A 6 -1.85 1.15 -7.88
C LEU A 6 -1.70 2.60 -8.33
N VAL A 7 -1.07 2.89 -9.48
CA VAL A 7 -0.84 4.28 -9.90
C VAL A 7 -2.09 4.85 -10.56
N GLY A 8 -2.49 6.06 -10.17
CA GLY A 8 -3.58 6.82 -10.81
C GLY A 8 -5.00 6.29 -10.54
N GLN A 9 -5.18 5.46 -9.51
CA GLN A 9 -6.48 4.88 -9.15
C GLN A 9 -7.05 5.50 -7.89
N HIS A 10 -8.38 5.68 -7.87
CA HIS A 10 -9.11 5.99 -6.65
C HIS A 10 -9.44 4.67 -5.94
N LEU A 11 -8.87 4.48 -4.75
CA LEU A 11 -9.03 3.24 -3.99
C LEU A 11 -10.03 3.43 -2.86
N THR A 12 -11.12 2.66 -2.88
CA THR A 12 -12.06 2.57 -1.75
C THR A 12 -11.61 1.45 -0.83
N LEU A 13 -11.33 1.80 0.42
CA LEU A 13 -10.88 0.87 1.45
C LEU A 13 -11.95 0.71 2.54
N PRO A 14 -11.95 -0.41 3.28
CA PRO A 14 -12.80 -0.55 4.45
C PRO A 14 -12.64 0.62 5.41
N GLU A 15 -13.73 0.95 6.10
CA GLU A 15 -13.70 1.95 7.16
C GLU A 15 -12.62 1.60 8.21
N LYS A 16 -11.93 2.62 8.71
CA LYS A 16 -10.83 2.50 9.69
C LYS A 16 -9.54 1.84 9.15
N THR A 17 -9.36 1.76 7.84
CA THR A 17 -8.05 1.41 7.27
C THR A 17 -7.05 2.54 7.53
N PRO A 18 -5.93 2.29 8.22
CA PRO A 18 -4.91 3.32 8.44
C PRO A 18 -4.30 3.78 7.11
N ILE A 19 -4.16 5.09 6.94
CA ILE A 19 -3.50 5.67 5.76
C ILE A 19 -2.06 5.16 5.61
N ALA A 20 -1.41 4.81 6.73
CA ALA A 20 -0.06 4.27 6.75
C ALA A 20 0.07 2.91 6.04
N ASN A 21 -0.98 2.05 6.10
CA ASN A 21 -0.98 0.78 5.36
C ASN A 21 -1.01 1.00 3.84
N LEU A 22 -1.66 2.06 3.37
CA LEU A 22 -1.64 2.44 1.96
C LEU A 22 -0.23 2.86 1.54
N HIS A 23 0.46 3.68 2.34
CA HIS A 23 1.83 4.09 2.07
C HIS A 23 2.80 2.90 2.06
N LEU A 24 2.72 2.01 3.04
CA LEU A 24 3.54 0.80 3.08
C LEU A 24 3.34 -0.07 1.84
N THR A 25 2.09 -0.26 1.41
CA THR A 25 1.75 -1.01 0.19
C THR A 25 2.32 -0.35 -1.07
N LEU A 26 2.24 0.98 -1.18
CA LEU A 26 2.80 1.72 -2.31
C LEU A 26 4.33 1.57 -2.39
N LEU A 27 5.03 1.68 -1.24
CA LEU A 27 6.48 1.52 -1.15
C LEU A 27 6.91 0.12 -1.61
N GLN A 28 6.26 -0.94 -1.12
CA GLN A 28 6.58 -2.30 -1.53
C GLN A 28 6.32 -2.55 -3.03
N LYS A 29 5.26 -1.95 -3.60
CA LYS A 29 4.97 -2.08 -5.03
C LYS A 29 5.98 -1.37 -5.94
N VAL A 30 6.60 -0.28 -5.49
CA VAL A 30 7.68 0.38 -6.24
C VAL A 30 9.03 -0.34 -6.07
N GLY A 31 9.07 -1.47 -5.35
CA GLY A 31 10.28 -2.26 -5.13
C GLY A 31 11.09 -1.87 -3.90
N LEU A 32 10.52 -1.06 -3.00
CA LEU A 32 11.15 -0.74 -1.72
C LEU A 32 10.70 -1.75 -0.67
N GLU A 33 11.58 -2.67 -0.31
CA GLU A 33 11.35 -3.65 0.75
C GLU A 33 11.41 -2.94 2.12
N ARG A 34 10.23 -2.61 2.66
CA ARG A 34 10.05 -2.05 4.00
C ARG A 34 9.00 -2.86 4.74
N ASP A 35 9.25 -3.12 6.02
CA ASP A 35 8.34 -3.89 6.87
C ASP A 35 7.34 -3.02 7.63
N HIS A 36 7.57 -1.71 7.67
CA HIS A 36 6.71 -0.75 8.37
C HIS A 36 6.72 0.63 7.72
N PHE A 37 5.66 1.39 7.97
CA PHE A 37 5.56 2.81 7.70
C PHE A 37 4.88 3.50 8.89
N GLY A 38 5.60 4.39 9.58
CA GLY A 38 5.14 4.93 10.85
C GLY A 38 5.06 3.82 11.91
N ASP A 39 3.89 3.67 12.52
CA ASP A 39 3.55 2.61 13.49
C ASP A 39 2.90 1.37 12.84
N SER A 40 2.67 1.40 11.53
CA SER A 40 1.88 0.41 10.82
C SER A 40 2.75 -0.60 10.08
N THR A 41 2.41 -1.88 10.20
CA THR A 41 3.08 -3.01 9.53
C THR A 41 2.18 -3.70 8.49
N GLY A 42 0.95 -3.21 8.31
CA GLY A 42 -0.05 -3.83 7.45
C GLY A 42 0.02 -3.38 6.00
N THR A 43 -0.27 -4.30 5.07
CA THR A 43 -0.40 -4.02 3.63
C THR A 43 -1.83 -4.28 3.16
N ILE A 44 -2.22 -3.64 2.05
CA ILE A 44 -3.52 -3.81 1.44
C ILE A 44 -3.43 -4.95 0.42
N ALA A 45 -4.19 -6.02 0.65
CA ALA A 45 -4.22 -7.16 -0.24
C ALA A 45 -5.06 -6.88 -1.51
N GLY A 46 -4.72 -7.54 -2.62
CA GLY A 46 -5.52 -7.54 -3.85
C GLY A 46 -5.41 -6.29 -4.73
N VAL A 47 -4.61 -5.31 -4.32
CA VAL A 47 -4.21 -4.16 -5.14
C VAL A 47 -2.85 -4.38 -5.77
#